data_AF-A0A8I1AU28-F1
#
_entry.id   AF-A0A8I1AU28-F1
#
_cell.length_a   1.000
_cell.length_b   1.000
_cell.length_c   1.000
_cell.angle_alpha   90.00
_cell.angle_beta   90.00
_cell.angle_gamma   90.00
#
_symmetry.space_group_name_H-M   'P 1'
#
loop_
_entity.id
_entity.type
_entity.pdbx_description
1 polymer ?
#
loop_
_entity_poly.entity_id
_entity_poly.type
_entity_poly.pdbx_seq_one_letter_code
_entity_poly.pdbx_strand_id
1 'polypeptide(L)'
;FDRPIDAWKTELFDTIDAGFTVARSGIAATGTIVLAPDAGTPRTVSLVPPLHVALVHASTLHPDLHAAVHAERWQAGMPTNL
;
A
#
# COMPACT_ATOMS: atom_id res chain seq x y z
N PHE A 1 3.39 -17.48 7.16
CA PHE A 1 2.89 -17.75 5.80
C PHE A 1 3.93 -18.64 5.12
N ASP A 2 3.61 -19.92 4.91
CA ASP A 2 4.60 -21.00 4.66
C ASP A 2 4.59 -21.54 3.21
N ARG A 3 4.26 -20.67 2.24
CA ARG A 3 4.35 -20.99 0.81
C ARG A 3 5.14 -19.91 0.06
N PRO A 4 6.03 -20.28 -0.88
CA PRO A 4 6.76 -19.31 -1.70
C PRO A 4 5.78 -18.45 -2.49
N ILE A 5 6.00 -17.13 -2.49
CA ILE A 5 5.17 -16.12 -3.19
C ILE A 5 4.97 -16.45 -4.69
N ASP A 6 5.91 -17.17 -5.29
CA ASP A 6 5.87 -17.59 -6.69
C ASP A 6 4.73 -18.59 -6.98
N ALA A 7 4.33 -19.40 -6.00
CA ALA A 7 3.23 -20.35 -6.17
C ALA A 7 1.84 -19.67 -6.18
N TRP A 8 1.73 -18.45 -5.65
CA TRP A 8 0.48 -17.69 -5.60
C TRP A 8 0.29 -16.78 -6.80
N LYS A 9 1.33 -16.54 -7.60
CA LYS A 9 1.27 -15.63 -8.75
C LYS A 9 0.15 -16.05 -9.70
N THR A 10 0.09 -17.32 -10.10
CA THR A 10 -0.91 -17.81 -11.06
C THR A 10 -2.35 -17.64 -10.54
N GLU A 11 -2.63 -17.96 -9.28
CA GLU A 11 -3.95 -17.71 -8.68
C GLU A 11 -4.27 -16.20 -8.56
N LEU A 12 -3.29 -15.37 -8.21
CA LEU A 12 -3.41 -13.90 -8.17
C LEU A 12 -3.76 -13.29 -9.54
N PHE A 13 -3.21 -13.85 -10.63
CA PHE A 13 -3.45 -13.37 -11.99
C PHE A 13 -4.78 -13.88 -12.58
N ASP A 14 -5.20 -15.10 -12.27
CA ASP A 14 -6.34 -15.76 -12.95
C ASP A 14 -7.64 -15.83 -12.12
N THR A 15 -7.57 -15.73 -10.79
CA THR A 15 -8.73 -16.03 -9.91
C THR A 15 -9.01 -15.02 -8.79
N ILE A 16 -8.16 -14.02 -8.59
CA ILE A 16 -8.38 -13.02 -7.54
C ILE A 16 -9.08 -11.79 -8.10
N ASP A 17 -10.34 -11.61 -7.69
CA ASP A 17 -11.18 -10.49 -8.10
C ASP A 17 -10.73 -9.16 -7.49
N ALA A 18 -10.16 -9.18 -6.28
CA ALA A 18 -9.79 -7.97 -5.55
C ALA A 18 -8.52 -8.12 -4.70
N GLY A 19 -7.67 -7.11 -4.76
CA GLY A 19 -6.54 -6.93 -3.86
C GLY A 19 -6.93 -6.06 -2.67
N PHE A 20 -6.51 -6.45 -1.47
CA PHE A 20 -6.74 -5.65 -0.26
C PHE A 20 -5.41 -5.27 0.38
N THR A 21 -5.23 -3.99 0.66
CA THR A 21 -4.04 -3.48 1.37
C THR A 21 -4.42 -2.51 2.47
N VAL A 22 -3.65 -2.50 3.54
CA VAL A 22 -3.69 -1.39 4.52
C VAL A 22 -2.71 -0.33 4.06
N ALA A 23 -3.21 0.87 3.79
CA ALA A 23 -2.37 2.00 3.47
C ALA A 23 -1.64 2.48 4.73
N ARG A 24 -0.40 2.94 4.53
CA ARG A 24 0.39 3.56 5.59
C ARG A 24 -0.21 4.91 6.01
N SER A 25 -0.67 5.69 5.04
CA SER A 25 -1.31 6.99 5.26
C SER A 25 -2.07 7.47 4.02
N GLY A 26 -2.76 8.61 4.13
CA GLY A 26 -3.41 9.28 3.00
C GLY A 26 -3.19 10.79 3.01
N ILE A 27 -3.23 11.41 1.83
CA ILE A 27 -3.09 12.85 1.62
C ILE A 27 -4.44 13.40 1.13
N ALA A 28 -5.10 14.20 1.97
CA ALA A 28 -6.44 14.70 1.72
C ALA A 28 -6.51 15.68 0.54
N ALA A 29 -5.52 16.58 0.41
CA ALA A 29 -5.52 17.60 -0.64
C ALA A 29 -5.52 17.03 -2.06
N THR A 30 -4.99 15.82 -2.26
CA THR A 30 -4.82 15.21 -3.59
C THR A 30 -5.57 13.89 -3.74
N GLY A 31 -6.18 13.37 -2.67
CA GLY A 31 -6.76 12.02 -2.66
C GLY A 31 -5.73 10.90 -2.83
N THR A 32 -4.45 11.16 -2.50
CA THR A 32 -3.37 10.18 -2.65
C THR A 32 -3.33 9.23 -1.46
N ILE A 33 -3.04 7.95 -1.69
CA ILE A 33 -2.74 6.97 -0.64
C ILE A 33 -1.27 6.59 -0.69
N VAL A 34 -0.66 6.42 0.48
CA VAL A 34 0.73 5.96 0.63
C VAL A 34 0.70 4.49 1.00
N LEU A 35 1.26 3.65 0.13
CA LEU A 35 1.47 2.23 0.42
C LEU A 35 2.93 2.03 0.84
N ALA A 36 3.15 1.19 1.85
CA ALA A 36 4.48 0.72 2.23
C ALA A 36 4.49 -0.81 2.15
N PRO A 37 4.69 -1.37 0.93
CA PRO A 37 4.69 -2.82 0.73
C PRO A 37 5.79 -3.48 1.57
N ASP A 38 5.45 -4.60 2.20
CA ASP A 38 6.39 -5.46 2.93
C ASP A 38 6.37 -6.89 2.37
N ALA A 39 7.14 -7.80 2.99
CA ALA A 39 7.21 -9.19 2.56
C ALA A 39 5.86 -9.94 2.67
N GLY A 40 4.92 -9.44 3.50
CA GLY A 40 3.58 -9.99 3.65
C GLY A 40 2.54 -9.36 2.71
N THR A 41 2.80 -8.15 2.23
CA THR A 41 1.92 -7.38 1.33
C THR A 41 2.69 -6.86 0.11
N PRO A 42 3.08 -7.76 -0.81
CA PRO A 42 3.85 -7.39 -2.00
C PRO A 42 3.03 -6.48 -2.94
N ARG A 43 3.72 -5.65 -3.74
CA ARG A 43 3.09 -4.73 -4.72
C ARG A 43 2.13 -5.41 -5.70
N THR A 44 2.30 -6.72 -5.94
CA THR A 44 1.38 -7.51 -6.76
C THR A 44 -0.05 -7.49 -6.22
N VAL A 45 -0.26 -7.35 -4.91
CA VAL A 45 -1.61 -7.27 -4.33
C VAL A 45 -2.34 -5.98 -4.74
N SER A 46 -1.65 -4.86 -4.92
CA SER A 46 -2.28 -3.60 -5.36
C SER A 46 -2.32 -3.41 -6.87
N LEU A 47 -1.44 -4.10 -7.62
CA LEU A 47 -1.24 -3.85 -9.05
C LEU A 47 -1.82 -4.91 -9.98
N VAL A 48 -2.08 -6.13 -9.48
CA VAL A 48 -2.51 -7.25 -10.32
C VAL A 48 -4.03 -7.41 -10.37
N PRO A 49 -4.75 -7.46 -9.23
CA PRO A 49 -6.21 -7.65 -9.26
C PRO A 49 -6.91 -6.46 -9.93
N PRO A 50 -8.02 -6.69 -10.65
CA PRO A 50 -8.74 -5.63 -11.35
C PRO A 50 -9.43 -4.65 -10.40
N LEU A 51 -9.72 -5.06 -9.16
CA LEU A 51 -10.20 -4.21 -8.08
C LEU A 51 -9.14 -4.11 -6.97
N HIS A 52 -8.84 -2.90 -6.52
CA HIS A 52 -7.98 -2.67 -5.36
C HIS A 52 -8.72 -1.91 -4.27
N VAL A 53 -8.80 -2.51 -3.08
CA VAL A 53 -9.39 -1.91 -1.89
C VAL A 53 -8.28 -1.56 -0.91
N ALA A 54 -8.09 -0.27 -0.67
CA ALA A 54 -7.13 0.25 0.28
C ALA A 54 -7.82 0.76 1.55
N LEU A 55 -7.50 0.16 2.70
CA LEU A 55 -7.94 0.67 4.01
C LEU A 55 -7.00 1.78 4.47
N VAL A 56 -7.55 2.96 4.73
CA VAL A 56 -6.80 4.10 5.30
C VAL A 56 -7.34 4.38 6.70
N HIS A 57 -6.45 4.45 7.69
CA HIS A 57 -6.84 4.85 9.03
C HIS A 57 -7.05 6.36 9.07
N ALA A 58 -8.19 6.83 9.60
CA ALA A 58 -8.47 8.27 9.68
C ALA A 58 -7.41 9.03 10.50
N SER A 59 -6.82 8.38 11.50
CA SER A 59 -5.72 8.93 12.30
C SER A 59 -4.41 9.10 11.53
N THR A 60 -4.28 8.52 10.34
CA THR A 60 -3.11 8.62 9.45
C THR A 60 -3.46 9.40 8.17
N LEU A 61 -4.47 10.28 8.23
CA LEU A 61 -4.79 11.19 7.14
C LEU A 61 -4.06 12.52 7.37
N HIS A 62 -3.32 12.96 6.36
CA HIS A 62 -2.58 14.22 6.38
C HIS A 62 -3.23 15.23 5.43
N PRO A 63 -3.23 16.53 5.77
CA PRO A 63 -3.83 17.54 4.91
C PRO A 63 -3.11 17.64 3.55
N ASP A 64 -1.78 17.58 3.55
CA ASP A 64 -0.94 17.70 2.36
C ASP A 64 0.34 16.83 2.47
N LEU A 65 1.12 16.79 1.39
CA LEU A 65 2.37 16.02 1.32
C LEU A 65 3.41 16.50 2.33
N HIS A 66 3.50 17.81 2.58
CA HIS A 66 4.47 18.36 3.53
C HIS A 66 4.16 17.87 4.95
N ALA A 67 2.89 17.94 5.37
CA ALA A 67 2.43 17.40 6.64
C ALA A 67 2.69 15.90 6.77
N ALA A 68 2.49 15.11 5.71
CA ALA A 68 2.79 13.68 5.70
C ALA A 68 4.29 13.40 5.88
N VAL A 69 5.15 14.04 5.09
CA VAL A 69 6.62 13.88 5.17
C VAL A 69 7.15 14.19 6.56
N HIS A 70 6.63 15.25 7.20
CA HIS A 70 7.02 15.63 8.56
C HIS A 70 6.49 14.67 9.62
N ALA A 71 5.20 14.31 9.57
CA ALA A 71 4.58 13.43 10.55
C ALA A 71 5.18 12.02 10.51
N GLU A 72 5.47 11.51 9.31
CA GLU A 72 6.00 10.17 9.11
C GLU A 72 7.53 10.09 9.14
N ARG A 73 8.21 11.22 9.37
CA ARG A 73 9.67 11.33 9.48
C ARG A 73 10.41 10.67 8.31
N TRP A 74 9.90 10.82 7.09
CA TRP A 74 10.53 10.20 5.92
C TRP A 74 12.00 10.66 5.73
N GLN A 75 12.39 11.81 6.28
CA GLN A 75 13.78 12.27 6.31
C GLN A 75 14.74 11.33 7.07
N ALA A 76 14.24 10.57 8.05
CA ALA A 76 15.03 9.60 8.83
C ALA A 76 15.12 8.22 8.16
N GLY A 77 14.46 8.05 7.02
CA GLY A 77 14.34 6.79 6.29
C GLY A 77 13.22 6.94 5.27
N MET A 78 13.59 7.37 4.06
CA MET A 78 12.63 7.55 2.98
C MET A 78 12.00 6.19 2.68
N PRO A 79 10.68 6.10 2.45
CA PRO A 79 10.10 4.91 1.83
C PRO A 79 10.80 4.75 0.48
N THR A 80 11.79 3.87 0.41
CA THR A 80 12.65 3.70 -0.79
C THR A 80 11.91 3.06 -1.95
N ASN A 81 10.61 2.85 -1.80
CA ASN A 81 9.69 2.25 -2.75
C ASN A 81 8.28 2.80 -2.50
N LEU A 82 8.12 4.12 -2.63
CA LEU A 82 6.82 4.71 -2.98
C LEU A 82 6.39 4.29 -4.41
#